data_AF-A0A386C7X9-F1
#
_entry.id   AF-A0A386C7X9-F1
#
_cell.length_a   1.000
_cell.length_b   1.000
_cell.length_c   1.000
_cell.angle_alpha   90.00
_cell.angle_beta   90.00
_cell.angle_gamma   90.00
#
_symmetry.space_group_name_H-M   'P 1'
#
loop_
_entity.id
_entity.type
_entity.pdbx_description
1 polymer ?
#
loop_
_entity_poly.entity_id
_entity_poly.type
_entity_poly.pdbx_seq_one_letter_code
_entity_poly.pdbx_strand_id
1 'polypeptide(L)'
;MVDAAKRVDVLGKFPLPIEVIPMARGFVAREIVKRGGTPVWRDGVITDNGNCILDVHGWQIADPVKLESELNQITGVVCVGLFARRPADVVLIGDSVMP
;
A
#
# COMPACT_ATOMS: atom_id res chain seq x y z
N MET A 1 4.06 15.53 6.89
CA MET A 1 4.98 16.43 6.16
C MET A 1 5.69 15.60 5.11
N VAL A 2 5.78 16.11 3.88
CA VAL A 2 6.39 15.42 2.73
C VAL A 2 7.10 16.41 1.83
N ASP A 3 8.02 15.95 0.99
CA ASP A 3 8.55 16.73 -0.13
C ASP A 3 7.54 16.81 -1.29
N ALA A 4 7.70 17.81 -2.16
CA ALA A 4 6.83 18.04 -3.31
C ALA A 4 6.70 16.84 -4.26
N ALA A 5 7.75 16.01 -4.39
CA ALA A 5 7.73 14.86 -5.29
C ALA A 5 6.81 13.73 -4.81
N LYS A 6 6.28 13.80 -3.58
CA LYS A 6 5.28 12.86 -3.05
C LYS A 6 3.84 13.20 -3.45
N ARG A 7 3.59 14.41 -3.98
CA ARG A 7 2.26 14.79 -4.46
C ARG A 7 2.05 14.21 -5.86
N VAL A 8 1.00 13.41 -6.02
CA VAL A 8 0.59 12.79 -7.28
C VAL A 8 -0.91 12.93 -7.46
N ASP A 9 -1.37 12.96 -8.72
CA ASP A 9 -2.80 13.02 -9.02
C ASP A 9 -3.49 11.68 -8.80
N VAL A 10 -2.79 10.57 -9.03
CA VAL A 10 -3.31 9.20 -8.87
C VAL A 10 -2.30 8.33 -8.11
N LEU A 11 -2.78 7.65 -7.07
CA LEU A 11 -1.97 6.70 -6.29
C LEU A 11 -1.69 5.41 -7.09
N GLY A 12 -0.58 4.73 -6.75
CA GLY A 12 -0.24 3.40 -7.29
C GLY A 12 1.03 3.34 -8.13
N LYS A 13 1.64 4.48 -8.48
CA LYS A 13 3.01 4.49 -9.06
C LYS A 13 4.04 3.94 -8.08
N PHE A 14 3.96 4.36 -6.82
CA PHE A 14 4.71 3.74 -5.74
C PHE A 14 4.01 2.43 -5.36
N PRO A 15 4.74 1.30 -5.19
CA PRO A 15 4.13 0.02 -4.86
C PRO A 15 3.38 0.11 -3.53
N LEU A 16 2.16 -0.45 -3.47
CA LEU A 16 1.37 -0.42 -2.24
C LEU A 16 1.87 -1.53 -1.30
N PRO A 17 2.47 -1.23 -0.14
CA PRO A 17 2.81 -2.25 0.83
C PRO A 17 1.55 -2.80 1.51
N ILE A 18 1.45 -4.11 1.60
CA ILE A 18 0.42 -4.83 2.36
C ILE A 18 1.11 -5.78 3.33
N GLU A 19 0.84 -5.63 4.62
CA GLU A 19 1.34 -6.51 5.67
C GLU A 19 0.46 -7.76 5.76
N VAL A 20 1.08 -8.93 5.77
CA VAL A 20 0.41 -10.22 5.63
C VAL A 20 0.99 -11.25 6.59
N ILE A 21 0.11 -12.03 7.22
CA ILE A 21 0.50 -13.16 8.07
C ILE A 21 1.35 -14.14 7.23
N PRO A 22 2.52 -14.61 7.70
CA PRO A 22 3.45 -15.39 6.88
C PRO A 22 2.83 -16.62 6.18
N MET A 23 1.99 -17.37 6.89
CA MET A 23 1.30 -18.55 6.34
C MET A 23 0.27 -18.21 5.24
N ALA A 24 -0.26 -16.99 5.24
CA ALA A 24 -1.29 -16.54 4.30
C ALA A 24 -0.70 -15.88 3.04
N ARG A 25 0.62 -15.63 2.98
CA ARG A 25 1.30 -14.91 1.88
C ARG A 25 0.88 -15.39 0.49
N GLY A 26 0.88 -16.69 0.25
CA GLY A 26 0.50 -17.26 -1.04
C GLY A 26 -0.97 -17.07 -1.40
N PHE A 27 -1.87 -17.12 -0.42
CA PHE A 27 -3.30 -16.87 -0.63
C PHE A 27 -3.55 -15.38 -0.94
N VAL A 28 -3.02 -14.49 -0.11
CA VAL A 28 -3.18 -13.04 -0.30
C VAL A 28 -2.58 -12.59 -1.64
N ALA A 29 -1.42 -13.12 -2.03
CA ALA A 29 -0.84 -12.82 -3.33
C ALA A 29 -1.79 -13.19 -4.50
N ARG A 30 -2.46 -14.35 -4.45
CA ARG A 30 -3.44 -14.72 -5.48
C ARG A 30 -4.65 -13.79 -5.50
N GLU A 31 -5.14 -13.37 -4.34
CA GLU A 31 -6.26 -12.40 -4.26
C GLU A 31 -5.89 -11.03 -4.83
N ILE A 32 -4.65 -10.59 -4.63
CA ILE A 32 -4.11 -9.36 -5.24
C ILE A 32 -4.04 -9.51 -6.77
N VAL A 33 -3.53 -10.64 -7.29
CA VAL A 33 -3.45 -10.90 -8.73
C VAL A 33 -4.84 -10.88 -9.39
N LYS A 34 -5.86 -11.45 -8.74
CA LYS A 34 -7.26 -11.39 -9.24
C LYS A 34 -7.79 -9.96 -9.37
N ARG A 35 -7.23 -9.02 -8.60
CA ARG A 35 -7.57 -7.59 -8.60
C ARG A 35 -6.64 -6.77 -9.51
N GLY A 36 -5.85 -7.43 -10.36
CA GLY A 36 -4.96 -6.79 -11.33
C GLY A 36 -3.66 -6.23 -10.75
N GLY A 37 -3.32 -6.57 -9.50
CA GLY A 37 -2.07 -6.17 -8.87
C GLY A 37 -0.97 -7.20 -9.07
N THR A 38 0.28 -6.76 -9.06
CA THR A 38 1.45 -7.64 -9.10
C THR A 38 2.15 -7.62 -7.73
N PRO A 39 1.88 -8.60 -6.84
CA PRO A 39 2.48 -8.63 -5.53
C PRO A 39 3.92 -9.15 -5.59
N VAL A 40 4.85 -8.39 -5.00
CA VAL A 40 6.25 -8.77 -4.84
C VAL A 40 6.52 -8.92 -3.35
N TRP A 41 7.06 -10.07 -2.94
CA TRP A 41 7.44 -10.26 -1.54
C TRP A 41 8.69 -9.44 -1.24
N ARG A 42 8.61 -8.61 -0.19
CA ARG A 42 9.76 -7.91 0.37
C ARG A 42 10.61 -8.89 1.18
N ASP A 43 11.45 -9.64 0.48
CA ASP A 43 12.29 -10.68 1.07
C ASP A 43 13.30 -10.10 2.07
N GLY A 44 13.62 -10.88 3.11
CA GLY A 44 14.51 -10.47 4.20
C GLY A 44 13.94 -9.40 5.13
N VAL A 45 12.69 -8.95 4.94
CA VAL A 45 12.04 -7.95 5.80
C VAL A 45 10.88 -8.59 6.57
N ILE A 46 10.92 -8.42 7.89
CA ILE A 46 9.88 -8.83 8.83
C ILE A 46 9.43 -7.60 9.61
N THR A 47 8.13 -7.42 9.77
CA THR A 47 7.58 -6.31 10.57
C THR A 47 7.84 -6.52 12.06
N ASP A 48 7.64 -5.48 12.86
CA ASP A 48 7.64 -5.56 14.32
C ASP A 48 6.62 -6.57 14.85
N ASN A 49 5.50 -6.76 14.13
CA ASN A 49 4.48 -7.76 14.43
C ASN A 49 4.80 -9.17 13.91
N GLY A 50 6.00 -9.39 13.34
CA GLY A 50 6.43 -10.69 12.84
C GLY A 50 5.83 -11.10 11.50
N ASN A 51 5.27 -10.16 10.72
CA ASN A 51 4.60 -10.44 9.46
C ASN A 51 5.49 -10.16 8.23
N CYS A 52 5.05 -10.63 7.07
CA CYS A 52 5.68 -10.35 5.79
C CYS A 52 5.03 -9.13 5.13
N ILE A 53 5.73 -8.49 4.19
CA ILE A 53 5.16 -7.43 3.34
C ILE A 53 5.09 -7.91 1.88
N LEU A 54 3.93 -7.70 1.25
CA LEU A 54 3.76 -7.75 -0.20
C LEU A 54 3.70 -6.32 -0.74
N ASP A 55 4.68 -5.93 -1.55
CA ASP A 55 4.66 -4.68 -2.31
C ASP A 55 3.89 -4.90 -3.61
N VAL A 56 2.75 -4.23 -3.76
CA VAL A 56 1.86 -4.43 -4.90
C VAL A 56 2.09 -3.37 -5.97
N HIS A 57 2.48 -3.82 -7.16
CA HIS A 57 2.69 -2.99 -8.34
C HIS A 57 1.50 -3.05 -9.30
N GLY A 58 1.47 -2.13 -10.27
CA GLY A 58 0.59 -2.23 -11.44
C GLY A 58 -0.79 -1.62 -11.29
N TRP A 59 -1.12 -1.07 -10.11
CA TRP A 59 -2.39 -0.39 -9.90
C TRP A 59 -2.34 1.09 -10.27
N GLN A 60 -3.43 1.57 -10.86
CA GLN A 60 -3.84 2.97 -10.84
C GLN A 60 -5.07 3.06 -9.94
N ILE A 61 -4.89 3.62 -8.75
CA ILE A 61 -5.89 3.52 -7.69
C ILE A 61 -6.87 4.70 -7.82
N ALA A 62 -7.94 4.48 -8.59
CA ALA A 62 -8.96 5.50 -8.84
C ALA A 62 -9.90 5.74 -7.64
N ASP A 63 -10.18 4.70 -6.84
CA ASP A 63 -10.97 4.78 -5.62
C ASP A 63 -10.19 4.16 -4.43
N PRO A 64 -9.34 4.96 -3.76
CA PRO A 64 -8.50 4.48 -2.67
C PRO A 64 -9.31 3.96 -1.47
N VAL A 65 -10.46 4.56 -1.17
CA VAL A 65 -11.30 4.18 -0.01
C VAL A 65 -11.92 2.82 -0.22
N LYS A 66 -12.45 2.57 -1.43
CA LYS A 66 -12.99 1.26 -1.80
C LYS A 66 -11.91 0.19 -1.81
N LEU A 67 -10.77 0.45 -2.46
CA LEU A 67 -9.67 -0.52 -2.53
C LEU A 67 -9.14 -0.87 -1.14
N GLU A 68 -8.91 0.13 -0.28
CA GLU A 68 -8.51 -0.10 1.12
C GLU A 68 -9.53 -0.99 1.86
N SER A 69 -10.82 -0.67 1.73
CA SER A 69 -11.89 -1.42 2.40
C SER A 69 -11.96 -2.87 1.93
N GLU A 70 -11.83 -3.12 0.62
CA GLU A 70 -11.86 -4.47 0.04
C GLU A 70 -10.63 -5.30 0.42
N LEU A 71 -9.44 -4.71 0.38
CA LEU A 71 -8.20 -5.40 0.72
C LEU A 71 -8.16 -5.80 2.21
N ASN A 72 -8.69 -4.94 3.09
CA ASN A 72 -8.83 -5.24 4.52
C ASN A 72 -9.77 -6.43 4.81
N GLN A 73 -10.60 -6.86 3.85
CA GLN A 73 -11.45 -8.05 4.01
C GLN A 73 -10.76 -9.36 3.58
N ILE A 74 -9.55 -9.30 3.01
CA ILE A 74 -8.82 -10.51 2.62
C ILE A 74 -8.23 -11.16 3.87
N THR A 75 -8.66 -12.38 4.18
CA THR A 75 -8.12 -13.14 5.33
C THR A 75 -6.61 -13.30 5.23
N GLY A 76 -5.92 -12.91 6.31
CA GLY A 76 -4.46 -12.94 6.39
C GLY A 76 -3.79 -11.60 6.08
N VAL A 77 -4.52 -10.62 5.53
CA VAL A 77 -4.08 -9.22 5.54
C VAL A 77 -4.17 -8.70 6.97
N VAL A 78 -3.09 -8.07 7.42
CA VAL A 78 -2.99 -7.43 8.74
C VAL A 78 -3.22 -5.93 8.59
N CYS A 79 -2.55 -5.31 7.61
CA CYS A 79 -2.66 -3.88 7.34
C CYS A 79 -2.40 -3.59 5.86
N VAL A 80 -3.09 -2.58 5.32
CA VAL A 80 -2.91 -2.07 3.95
C VAL A 80 -2.32 -0.68 4.05
N GLY A 81 -1.25 -0.39 3.30
CA GLY A 81 -0.59 0.92 3.28
C GLY A 81 -1.39 2.07 2.64
N LEU A 82 -2.72 1.96 2.58
CA LEU A 82 -3.62 3.03 2.14
C LEU A 82 -4.24 3.69 3.36
N PHE A 83 -4.07 5.01 3.44
CA PHE A 83 -4.68 5.85 4.47
C PHE A 83 -5.80 6.67 3.83
N ALA A 84 -6.80 6.00 3.26
CA ALA A 84 -7.86 6.64 2.49
C ALA A 84 -9.14 6.84 3.32
N ARG A 85 -9.54 5.87 4.13
CA ARG A 85 -10.68 5.99 5.05
C ARG A 85 -10.43 7.02 6.14
N ARG A 86 -9.19 7.09 6.64
CA ARG A 86 -8.71 8.14 7.54
C ARG A 86 -7.54 8.86 6.88
N PRO A 87 -7.82 9.85 6.01
CA PRO A 87 -6.77 10.62 5.36
C PRO A 87 -6.12 11.59 6.34
N ALA A 88 -5.03 12.23 5.90
CA ALA A 88 -4.44 13.33 6.64
C ALA A 88 -5.41 14.52 6.68
N ASP A 89 -5.64 15.07 7.88
CA ASP A 89 -6.47 16.27 8.05
C ASP A 89 -5.74 17.53 7.52
N VAL A 90 -4.41 17.57 7.63
CA VAL A 90 -3.54 18.64 7.13
C VAL A 90 -2.28 18.03 6.51
N VAL A 91 -1.88 18.51 5.34
CA VAL A 91 -0.63 18.10 4.66
C VAL A 91 0.31 19.29 4.55
N LEU A 92 1.48 19.18 5.20
CA LEU A 92 2.58 20.13 5.03
C LEU A 92 3.50 19.63 3.92
N ILE A 93 3.63 20.40 2.85
CA ILE A 93 4.52 20.10 1.72
C ILE A 93 5.72 21.04 1.81
N GLY A 94 6.91 20.45 1.92
CA GLY A 94 8.17 21.19 1.88
C GLY A 94 8.61 21.39 0.44
N ASP A 95 8.65 22.66 0.02
CA ASP A 95 9.31 23.07 -1.21
C ASP A 95 10.72 23.55 -0.88
N SER A 96 11.73 22.93 -1.48
CA SER A 96 13.05 23.57 -1.61
C SER A 96 12.91 24.72 -2.61
N VAL A 97 13.00 25.96 -2.14
CA VAL A 97 13.30 27.10 -3.02
C VAL A 97 14.71 26.88 -3.56
N MET A 98 14.83 26.40 -4.80
CA MET A 98 16.07 26.60 -5.56
C MET A 98 16.05 28.03 -6.11
N PRO A 99 17.12 28.82 -5.95
CA PRO A 99 17.25 30.12 -6.60
C PRO A 99 17.25 30.00 -8.13
#